data_AF-A4SF36-F1
#
_entry.id   AF-A4SF36-F1
#
_cell.length_a   1.000
_cell.length_b   1.000
_cell.length_c   1.000
_cell.angle_alpha   90.00
_cell.angle_beta   90.00
_cell.angle_gamma   90.00
#
_symmetry.space_group_name_H-M   'P 1'
#
loop_
_entity.id
_entity.type
_entity.pdbx_description
1 polymer ?
#
loop_
_entity_poly.entity_id
_entity_poly.type
_entity_poly.pdbx_seq_one_letter_code
_entity_poly.pdbx_strand_id
1 'polypeptide(L)'
;MKKKKSPPPPAPANRPRKLYVTRTIEFNAAHRLFNPEFSDEKNREIYGKCANAHGHGHNYLLEITLGGIMDPDTGFLFDLKELKGILEEEVMARFDHRHLNHDVPELNDLVPTTEVLAVLIWDILEQRFQNIDNREISLQAVKIHETGKNSVSYLGE
;
A
#
# COMPACT_ATOMS: atom_id res chain seq x y z
N MET A 1 4.54 -37.17 47.36
CA MET A 1 3.49 -36.32 46.74
C MET A 1 3.90 -35.99 45.30
N LYS A 2 3.21 -36.51 44.29
CA LYS A 2 3.48 -36.19 42.87
C LYS A 2 2.85 -34.84 42.56
N LYS A 3 3.65 -33.82 42.25
CA LYS A 3 3.17 -32.51 41.79
C LYS A 3 2.39 -32.74 40.48
N LYS A 4 1.08 -32.47 40.49
CA LYS A 4 0.27 -32.42 39.25
C LYS A 4 0.85 -31.30 38.39
N LYS A 5 1.41 -31.64 37.23
CA LYS A 5 1.77 -30.64 36.22
C LYS A 5 0.48 -29.92 35.81
N SER A 6 0.50 -28.59 35.81
CA SER A 6 -0.57 -27.78 35.25
C SER A 6 -0.78 -28.15 33.78
N PRO A 7 -2.03 -28.14 33.28
CA PRO A 7 -2.29 -28.39 31.87
C PRO A 7 -1.55 -27.34 31.01
N PRO A 8 -1.07 -27.72 29.81
CA PRO A 8 -0.48 -26.77 28.90
C PRO A 8 -1.49 -25.66 28.57
N PRO A 9 -1.05 -24.41 28.36
CA PRO A 9 -1.94 -23.36 27.92
C PRO A 9 -2.66 -23.79 26.64
N PRO A 10 -3.94 -23.42 26.46
CA PRO A 10 -4.65 -23.73 25.22
C PRO A 10 -3.86 -23.17 24.03
N ALA A 11 -3.76 -23.96 22.96
CA ALA A 11 -3.13 -23.51 21.73
C ALA A 11 -3.73 -22.16 21.30
N PRO A 12 -2.92 -21.20 20.79
CA PRO A 12 -3.41 -19.87 20.40
C PRO A 12 -4.59 -19.93 19.41
N ALA A 13 -4.76 -21.03 18.68
CA ALA A 13 -5.83 -21.31 17.74
C ALA A 13 -7.24 -21.50 18.36
N ASN A 14 -7.38 -21.71 19.68
CA ASN A 14 -8.69 -21.98 20.30
C ASN A 14 -9.57 -20.74 20.54
N ARG A 15 -9.11 -19.53 20.16
CA ARG A 15 -9.93 -18.31 20.14
C ARG A 15 -9.61 -17.51 18.88
N PRO A 16 -10.61 -17.16 18.04
CA PRO A 16 -10.36 -16.32 16.88
C PRO A 16 -9.79 -14.98 17.34
N ARG A 17 -8.65 -14.58 16.77
CA ARG A 17 -7.99 -13.30 17.04
C ARG A 17 -7.83 -12.56 15.72
N LYS A 18 -8.24 -11.29 15.70
CA LYS A 18 -7.93 -10.40 14.58
C LYS A 18 -6.44 -10.08 14.61
N LEU A 19 -5.79 -10.28 13.48
CA LEU A 19 -4.38 -10.00 13.26
C LEU A 19 -4.24 -9.01 12.11
N TYR A 20 -3.07 -8.38 12.04
CA TYR A 20 -2.68 -7.51 10.95
C TYR A 20 -1.34 -7.97 10.40
N VAL A 21 -1.26 -8.12 9.09
CA VAL A 21 -0.04 -8.51 8.38
C VAL A 21 0.32 -7.40 7.42
N THR A 22 1.52 -6.87 7.57
CA THR A 22 2.06 -5.85 6.67
C THR A 22 3.12 -6.45 5.76
N ARG A 23 2.99 -6.20 4.46
CA ARG A 23 4.03 -6.48 3.48
C ARG A 23 4.56 -5.17 2.92
N THR A 24 5.89 -5.06 2.89
CA THR A 24 6.59 -3.90 2.35
C THR A 24 7.20 -4.24 0.99
N ILE A 25 7.06 -3.33 0.02
CA ILE A 25 7.72 -3.38 -1.28
C ILE A 25 8.33 -2.00 -1.60
N GLU A 26 9.21 -1.95 -2.58
CA GLU A 26 9.82 -0.71 -3.07
C GLU A 26 9.54 -0.58 -4.57
N PHE A 27 9.19 0.63 -5.03
CA PHE A 27 9.12 0.96 -6.45
C PHE A 27 9.75 2.33 -6.70
N ASN A 28 10.32 2.51 -7.88
CA ASN A 28 11.04 3.73 -8.26
C ASN A 28 10.25 4.44 -9.35
N ALA A 29 9.87 5.70 -9.12
CA ALA A 29 9.10 6.44 -10.11
C ALA A 29 9.52 7.91 -10.18
N ALA A 30 9.40 8.48 -11.37
CA ALA A 30 9.56 9.90 -11.60
C ALA A 30 8.21 10.60 -11.68
N HIS A 31 8.13 11.86 -11.26
CA HIS A 31 6.93 12.67 -11.38
C HIS A 31 7.23 14.18 -11.37
N ARG A 32 6.20 14.94 -11.71
CA ARG A 32 6.12 16.40 -11.56
C ARG A 32 4.80 16.75 -10.88
N LEU A 33 4.87 17.58 -9.84
CA LEU A 33 3.68 18.15 -9.24
C LEU A 33 3.33 19.44 -9.97
N PHE A 34 2.32 19.39 -10.83
CA PHE A 34 1.91 20.49 -11.69
C PHE A 34 0.45 20.37 -12.06
N ASN A 35 -0.30 21.45 -11.90
CA ASN A 35 -1.67 21.57 -12.38
C ASN A 35 -1.69 22.41 -13.67
N PRO A 36 -2.16 21.88 -14.81
CA PRO A 36 -2.15 22.58 -16.09
C PRO A 36 -3.06 23.81 -16.14
N GLU A 37 -4.05 23.89 -15.25
CA GLU A 37 -4.96 25.04 -15.17
C GLU A 37 -4.36 26.22 -14.39
N PHE A 38 -3.19 26.04 -13.78
CA PHE A 38 -2.49 27.07 -13.01
C PHE A 38 -1.36 27.70 -13.83
N SER A 39 -1.07 28.97 -13.60
CA SER A 39 0.15 29.59 -14.14
C SER A 39 1.40 28.93 -13.57
N ASP A 40 2.54 29.08 -14.26
CA ASP A 40 3.83 28.57 -13.79
C ASP A 40 4.24 29.22 -12.45
N GLU A 41 3.92 30.49 -12.22
CA GLU A 41 4.12 31.17 -10.94
C GLU A 41 3.34 30.49 -9.82
N LYS A 42 2.04 30.22 -10.06
CA LYS A 42 1.17 29.58 -9.07
C LYS A 42 1.62 28.14 -8.78
N ASN A 43 1.99 27.38 -9.81
CA ASN A 43 2.55 26.04 -9.63
C ASN A 43 3.83 26.04 -8.80
N ARG A 44 4.74 26.99 -9.05
CA ARG A 44 5.97 27.17 -8.26
C ARG A 44 5.70 27.60 -6.82
N GLU A 45 4.69 28.44 -6.59
CA GLU A 45 4.28 28.86 -5.25
C GLU A 45 3.72 27.68 -4.44
N ILE A 46 2.88 26.84 -5.05
CA ILE A 46 2.22 25.71 -4.39
C ILE A 46 3.17 24.52 -4.20
N TYR A 47 3.85 24.09 -5.27
CA TYR A 47 4.61 22.84 -5.28
C TYR A 47 6.13 23.04 -5.16
N GLY A 48 6.61 24.29 -5.21
CA GLY A 48 8.02 24.62 -5.04
C GLY A 48 8.94 23.85 -6.02
N LYS A 49 9.95 23.18 -5.48
CA LYS A 49 10.91 22.39 -6.27
C LYS A 49 10.25 21.21 -6.99
N CYS A 50 9.13 20.70 -6.49
CA CYS A 50 8.43 19.57 -7.10
C CYS A 50 7.72 19.94 -8.41
N ALA A 51 7.52 21.24 -8.70
CA ALA A 51 7.01 21.74 -9.98
C ALA A 51 8.06 21.84 -11.10
N ASN A 52 9.30 21.38 -10.86
CA ASN A 52 10.36 21.38 -11.87
C ASN A 52 9.88 20.83 -13.22
N ALA A 53 10.11 21.56 -14.32
CA ALA A 53 9.59 21.22 -15.64
C ALA A 53 10.08 19.85 -16.15
N HIS A 54 11.27 19.42 -15.73
CA HIS A 54 11.84 18.11 -16.06
C HIS A 54 11.52 17.03 -15.01
N GLY A 55 10.66 17.33 -14.04
CA GLY A 55 10.29 16.42 -12.97
C GLY A 55 11.43 16.15 -11.97
N HIS A 56 11.21 15.13 -11.16
CA HIS A 56 12.13 14.52 -10.22
C HIS A 56 11.65 13.09 -9.94
N GLY A 57 12.27 12.34 -9.04
CA GLY A 57 11.80 11.00 -8.71
C GLY A 57 12.19 10.56 -7.31
N HIS A 58 11.60 9.44 -6.90
CA HIS A 58 11.75 8.87 -5.56
C HIS A 58 11.84 7.35 -5.62
N ASN A 59 12.49 6.81 -4.60
CA ASN A 59 12.45 5.38 -4.28
C ASN A 59 11.36 5.22 -3.22
N TYR A 60 10.14 4.95 -3.66
CA TYR A 60 8.99 4.84 -2.78
C TYR A 60 9.05 3.53 -1.99
N LEU A 61 8.83 3.61 -0.69
CA LEU A 61 8.57 2.44 0.15
C LEU A 61 7.07 2.32 0.38
N LEU A 62 6.47 1.22 -0.09
CA LEU A 62 5.04 0.95 0.05
C LEU A 62 4.80 -0.16 1.07
N GLU A 63 4.01 0.13 2.09
CA GLU A 63 3.55 -0.81 3.11
C GLU A 63 2.05 -1.08 2.92
N ILE A 64 1.69 -2.34 2.67
CA ILE A 64 0.30 -2.80 2.54
C ILE A 64 -0.05 -3.66 3.74
N THR A 65 -1.09 -3.26 4.48
CA THR A 65 -1.54 -3.97 5.68
C THR A 65 -2.90 -4.61 5.45
N LEU A 66 -2.97 -5.92 5.63
CA LEU A 66 -4.22 -6.69 5.63
C LEU A 66 -4.63 -7.05 7.05
N GLY A 67 -5.93 -7.10 7.32
CA GLY A 67 -6.51 -7.49 8.59
C GLY A 67 -7.55 -8.60 8.44
N GLY A 68 -7.58 -9.52 9.40
CA GLY A 68 -8.44 -10.71 9.33
C GLY A 68 -8.20 -11.68 10.48
N ILE A 69 -8.87 -12.82 10.43
CA ILE A 69 -8.67 -13.93 11.37
C ILE A 69 -7.67 -14.93 10.74
N MET A 70 -6.71 -15.41 11.53
CA MET A 70 -5.84 -16.50 11.07
C MET A 70 -6.65 -17.78 10.84
N ASP A 71 -6.35 -18.46 9.74
CA ASP A 71 -6.83 -19.81 9.50
C ASP A 71 -6.31 -20.74 10.61
N PRO A 72 -7.18 -21.52 11.28
CA PRO A 72 -6.80 -22.32 12.44
C PRO A 72 -5.94 -23.54 12.11
N ASP A 73 -5.97 -24.02 10.86
CA ASP A 73 -5.25 -25.21 10.43
C ASP A 73 -3.83 -24.88 9.94
N THR A 74 -3.70 -23.76 9.22
CA THR A 74 -2.44 -23.30 8.63
C THR A 74 -1.72 -22.26 9.50
N GLY A 75 -2.46 -21.52 10.32
CA GLY A 75 -1.95 -20.41 11.12
C GLY A 75 -1.69 -19.12 10.34
N PHE A 76 -2.07 -19.03 9.06
CA PHE A 76 -1.89 -17.85 8.24
C PHE A 76 -3.15 -17.00 8.16
N LEU A 77 -2.99 -15.69 8.15
CA LEU A 77 -4.07 -14.76 7.76
C LEU A 77 -4.18 -14.70 6.23
N PHE A 78 -3.04 -14.62 5.54
CA PHE A 78 -2.96 -14.60 4.09
C PHE A 78 -1.63 -15.18 3.62
N ASP A 79 -1.61 -15.88 2.48
CA ASP A 79 -0.36 -16.38 1.91
C ASP A 79 0.48 -15.20 1.39
N LEU A 80 1.65 -14.98 1.99
CA LEU A 80 2.56 -13.90 1.59
C LEU A 80 3.13 -14.07 0.18
N LYS A 81 3.11 -15.29 -0.40
CA LYS A 81 3.45 -15.52 -1.81
C LYS A 81 2.34 -15.05 -2.72
N GLU A 82 1.08 -15.31 -2.36
CA GLU A 82 -0.09 -14.79 -3.07
C GLU A 82 -0.10 -13.27 -3.02
N LEU A 83 0.14 -12.67 -1.84
CA LEU A 83 0.20 -11.21 -1.69
C LEU A 83 1.35 -10.62 -2.51
N LYS A 84 2.51 -11.29 -2.57
CA LYS A 84 3.60 -10.88 -3.44
C LYS A 84 3.14 -10.83 -4.91
N GLY A 85 2.48 -11.87 -5.40
CA GLY A 85 1.98 -11.93 -6.78
C GLY A 85 1.01 -10.79 -7.09
N ILE A 86 0.05 -10.56 -6.19
CA ILE A 86 -0.90 -9.45 -6.30
C ILE A 86 -0.19 -8.11 -6.37
N LEU A 87 0.77 -7.84 -5.48
CA LEU A 87 1.50 -6.57 -5.50
C LEU A 87 2.40 -6.42 -6.74
N GLU A 88 2.93 -7.51 -7.28
CA GLU A 88 3.68 -7.49 -8.53
C GLU A 88 2.78 -7.08 -9.71
N GLU A 89 1.63 -7.73 -9.83
CA GLU A 89 0.65 -7.49 -10.90
C GLU A 89 0.00 -6.11 -10.78
N GLU A 90 -0.42 -5.74 -9.58
CA GLU A 90 -1.29 -4.58 -9.38
C GLU A 90 -0.51 -3.30 -9.01
N VAL A 91 0.72 -3.40 -8.53
CA VAL A 91 1.51 -2.23 -8.13
C VAL A 91 2.78 -2.14 -8.96
N MET A 92 3.65 -3.14 -8.91
CA MET A 92 4.96 -3.07 -9.55
C MET A 92 4.83 -2.87 -11.07
N ALA A 93 3.97 -3.64 -11.73
CA ALA A 93 3.76 -3.52 -13.17
C ALA A 93 3.24 -2.13 -13.60
N ARG A 94 2.52 -1.43 -12.72
CA ARG A 94 1.94 -0.11 -12.98
C ARG A 94 2.89 1.04 -12.66
N PHE A 95 3.63 0.99 -11.56
CA PHE A 95 4.33 2.15 -11.02
C PHE A 95 5.86 2.06 -11.06
N ASP A 96 6.45 0.86 -11.06
CA ASP A 96 7.90 0.73 -11.00
C ASP A 96 8.58 1.10 -12.33
N HIS A 97 9.67 1.85 -12.23
CA HIS A 97 10.42 2.43 -13.35
C HIS A 97 9.55 3.22 -14.34
N ARG A 98 8.53 3.91 -13.83
CA ARG A 98 7.61 4.75 -14.62
C ARG A 98 7.76 6.23 -14.35
N HIS A 99 7.34 7.05 -15.30
CA HIS A 99 7.01 8.45 -15.07
C HIS A 99 5.51 8.58 -14.80
N LEU A 100 5.13 8.91 -13.56
CA LEU A 100 3.74 8.88 -13.08
C LEU A 100 2.78 9.77 -13.90
N ASN A 101 3.24 10.93 -14.38
CA ASN A 101 2.41 11.82 -15.20
C ASN A 101 2.18 11.33 -16.65
N HIS A 102 2.91 10.32 -17.12
CA HIS A 102 2.99 9.98 -18.55
C HIS A 102 2.71 8.50 -18.82
N ASP A 103 3.14 7.62 -17.93
CA ASP A 103 3.09 6.17 -18.12
C ASP A 103 1.97 5.49 -17.33
N VAL A 104 1.28 6.24 -16.46
CA VAL A 104 0.20 5.73 -15.58
C VAL A 104 -1.12 6.39 -15.97
N PRO A 105 -1.95 5.75 -16.80
CA PRO A 105 -3.19 6.33 -17.31
C PRO A 105 -4.16 6.82 -16.24
N GLU A 106 -4.19 6.14 -15.09
CA GLU A 106 -5.01 6.49 -13.93
C GLU A 106 -4.64 7.86 -13.31
N LEU A 107 -3.49 8.42 -13.67
CA LEU A 107 -2.98 9.71 -13.16
C LEU A 107 -3.01 10.84 -14.21
N ASN A 108 -3.51 10.61 -15.44
CA ASN A 108 -3.42 11.59 -16.53
C ASN A 108 -4.01 12.97 -16.19
N ASP A 109 -5.10 13.01 -15.40
CA ASP A 109 -5.79 14.25 -15.02
C ASP A 109 -5.56 14.64 -13.54
N LEU A 110 -4.60 13.99 -12.89
CA LEU A 110 -4.32 14.15 -11.47
C LEU A 110 -2.90 14.66 -11.24
N VAL A 111 -2.72 15.44 -10.18
CA VAL A 111 -1.38 15.80 -9.70
C VAL A 111 -0.88 14.61 -8.86
N PRO A 112 0.22 13.93 -9.23
CA PRO A 112 0.65 12.68 -8.61
C PRO A 112 1.36 12.91 -7.29
N THR A 113 0.67 13.52 -6.32
CA THR A 113 1.15 13.63 -4.95
C THR A 113 1.12 12.27 -4.26
N THR A 114 1.85 12.14 -3.14
CA THR A 114 1.88 10.89 -2.39
C THR A 114 0.49 10.53 -1.82
N GLU A 115 -0.34 11.52 -1.51
CA GLU A 115 -1.74 11.34 -1.10
C GLU A 115 -2.59 10.74 -2.22
N VAL A 116 -2.49 11.28 -3.44
CA VAL A 116 -3.22 10.74 -4.60
C VAL A 116 -2.78 9.30 -4.89
N LEU A 117 -1.49 9.01 -4.81
CA LEU A 117 -0.97 7.65 -4.99
C LEU A 117 -1.50 6.68 -3.91
N ALA A 118 -1.58 7.10 -2.65
CA ALA A 118 -2.07 6.24 -1.57
C ALA A 118 -3.54 5.85 -1.77
N VAL A 119 -4.38 6.80 -2.21
CA VAL A 119 -5.79 6.54 -2.52
C VAL A 119 -5.92 5.66 -3.77
N LEU A 120 -5.19 5.96 -4.85
CA LEU A 120 -5.23 5.17 -6.08
C LEU A 120 -4.81 3.71 -5.84
N ILE A 121 -3.70 3.49 -5.13
CA ILE A 121 -3.22 2.14 -4.79
C ILE A 121 -4.23 1.42 -3.89
N TRP A 122 -4.89 2.13 -2.97
CA TRP A 122 -5.96 1.56 -2.18
C TRP A 122 -7.11 1.08 -3.07
N ASP A 123 -7.64 1.93 -3.94
CA ASP A 123 -8.78 1.58 -4.80
C ASP A 123 -8.50 0.36 -5.68
N ILE A 124 -7.29 0.31 -6.27
CA ILE A 124 -6.81 -0.82 -7.06
C ILE A 124 -6.81 -2.11 -6.23
N LEU A 125 -6.22 -2.07 -5.03
CA LEU A 125 -6.06 -3.25 -4.19
C LEU A 125 -7.37 -3.69 -3.54
N GLU A 126 -8.20 -2.75 -3.10
CA GLU A 126 -9.53 -3.01 -2.56
C GLU A 126 -10.39 -3.75 -3.60
N GLN A 127 -10.41 -3.27 -4.85
CA GLN A 127 -11.08 -3.98 -5.94
C GLN A 127 -10.50 -5.37 -6.17
N ARG A 128 -9.16 -5.53 -6.10
CA ARG A 128 -8.52 -6.84 -6.27
C ARG A 128 -8.92 -7.81 -5.15
N PHE A 129 -8.95 -7.36 -3.90
CA PHE A 129 -9.26 -8.19 -2.73
C PHE A 129 -10.74 -8.57 -2.65
N GLN A 130 -11.66 -7.70 -3.08
CA GLN A 130 -13.10 -8.02 -3.16
C GLN A 130 -13.40 -9.20 -4.10
N ASN A 131 -12.50 -9.48 -5.06
CA ASN A 131 -12.63 -10.58 -6.01
C ASN A 131 -11.94 -11.88 -5.54
N ILE A 132 -11.40 -11.92 -4.32
CA ILE A 132 -10.79 -13.14 -3.75
C ILE A 132 -11.84 -13.84 -2.87
N ASP A 133 -12.34 -14.97 -3.36
CA ASP A 133 -13.38 -15.74 -2.68
C ASP A 133 -12.94 -16.29 -1.30
N ASN A 134 -13.92 -16.43 -0.40
CA ASN A 134 -13.87 -17.26 0.81
C ASN A 134 -12.83 -16.90 1.88
N ARG A 135 -12.49 -15.61 2.07
CA ARG A 135 -11.63 -15.19 3.18
C ARG A 135 -12.19 -13.95 3.90
N GLU A 136 -12.24 -14.00 5.24
CA GLU A 136 -12.47 -12.83 6.09
C GLU A 136 -11.19 -11.98 6.18
N ILE A 137 -10.79 -11.39 5.05
CA ILE A 137 -9.70 -10.42 4.97
C ILE A 137 -10.22 -9.06 4.55
N SER A 138 -9.52 -8.02 4.96
CA SER A 138 -9.81 -6.64 4.63
C SER A 138 -8.50 -5.87 4.45
N LEU A 139 -8.44 -4.98 3.46
CA LEU A 139 -7.38 -3.99 3.37
C LEU A 139 -7.53 -3.03 4.56
N GLN A 140 -6.44 -2.76 5.27
CA GLN A 140 -6.48 -1.95 6.51
C GLN A 140 -5.63 -0.69 6.41
N ALA A 141 -4.53 -0.73 5.67
CA ALA A 141 -3.71 0.45 5.42
C ALA A 141 -2.92 0.32 4.13
N VAL A 142 -2.89 1.41 3.38
CA VAL A 142 -1.89 1.69 2.34
C VAL A 142 -1.02 2.82 2.86
N LYS A 143 0.28 2.56 3.05
CA LYS A 143 1.21 3.58 3.52
C LYS A 143 2.39 3.70 2.56
N ILE A 144 2.63 4.93 2.11
CA ILE A 144 3.69 5.25 1.17
C ILE A 144 4.68 6.17 1.86
N HIS A 145 5.96 5.82 1.84
CA HIS A 145 7.05 6.73 2.16
C HIS A 145 7.65 7.22 0.86
N GLU A 146 7.47 8.50 0.57
CA GLU A 146 8.10 9.17 -0.58
C GLU A 146 9.60 9.35 -0.32
N THR A 147 9.95 9.67 0.93
CA THR A 147 11.33 9.74 1.41
C THR A 147 11.38 9.21 2.84
N GLY A 148 12.57 9.04 3.42
CA GLY A 148 12.71 8.68 4.85
C GLY A 148 12.15 9.71 5.85
N LYS A 149 11.62 10.84 5.39
CA LYS A 149 11.05 11.91 6.23
C LYS A 149 9.56 12.18 5.95
N ASN A 150 9.06 11.71 4.81
CA ASN A 150 7.70 12.01 4.35
C ASN A 150 6.97 10.69 4.10
N SER A 151 5.83 10.52 4.76
CA SER A 151 4.96 9.37 4.51
C SER A 151 3.49 9.75 4.61
N VAL A 152 2.65 9.09 3.82
CA VAL A 152 1.20 9.20 3.86
C VAL A 152 0.62 7.83 4.17
N SER A 153 -0.43 7.77 4.97
CA SER A 153 -1.21 6.55 5.22
C SER A 153 -2.67 6.81 4.87
N TYR A 154 -3.27 5.91 4.10
CA TYR A 154 -4.69 5.89 3.82
C TYR A 154 -5.30 4.60 4.39
N LEU A 155 -6.43 4.73 5.08
CA LEU A 155 -7.09 3.68 5.86
C LEU A 155 -8.48 3.31 5.32
N GLY A 156 -8.87 3.82 4.15
CA GLY A 156 -10.16 3.55 3.52
C GLY A 156 -11.33 4.40 4.02
N GLU A 157 -11.05 5.60 4.52
CA GLU A 157 -12.04 6.58 5.02
C GLU A 157 -12.58 7.51 3.93
#